data_AF-A0A0X8FFT0-F1
#
_entry.id   AF-A0A0X8FFT0-F1
#
_cell.length_a   1.000
_cell.length_b   1.000
_cell.length_c   1.000
_cell.angle_alpha   90.00
_cell.angle_beta   90.00
_cell.angle_gamma   90.00
#
_symmetry.space_group_name_H-M   'P 1'
#
loop_
_entity.id
_entity.type
_entity.pdbx_description
1 polymer ?
#
loop_
_entity_poly.entity_id
_entity_poly.type
_entity_poly.pdbx_seq_one_letter_code
_entity_poly.pdbx_strand_id
1 'polypeptide(L)'
;MKNIVSAISQSVSLAIIIWVVMGAIYTRDWTYVSMLASVMFFGAVIGGTSAIYEYSSWPLLAKVSIHFTVSLLAFLLMGSVNHWFPLTGQVLVSVIVYFALIFFAIWVCYYFYNRHKIKQINHYLKKKKD
;
A
#
# COMPACT_ATOMS: atom_id res chain seq x y z
N MET A 1 -17.08 14.00 -6.30
CA MET A 1 -15.81 13.62 -5.65
C MET A 1 -15.41 12.17 -5.91
N LYS A 2 -16.26 11.15 -5.67
CA LYS A 2 -15.91 9.73 -5.90
C LYS A 2 -15.35 9.45 -7.31
N ASN A 3 -15.98 9.98 -8.35
CA ASN A 3 -15.56 9.78 -9.75
C ASN A 3 -14.23 10.49 -10.11
N ILE A 4 -13.93 11.60 -9.44
CA ILE A 4 -12.69 12.36 -9.66
C ILE A 4 -11.53 11.66 -8.96
N VAL A 5 -11.72 11.21 -7.71
CA VAL A 5 -10.68 10.48 -6.97
C VAL A 5 -10.35 9.15 -7.64
N SER A 6 -11.36 8.42 -8.14
CA SER A 6 -11.12 7.20 -8.91
C SER A 6 -10.41 7.47 -10.24
N ALA A 7 -10.78 8.55 -10.94
CA ALA A 7 -10.13 8.93 -12.20
C ALA A 7 -8.66 9.33 -11.98
N ILE A 8 -8.37 10.12 -10.94
CA ILE A 8 -7.00 10.51 -10.57
C ILE A 8 -6.19 9.28 -10.16
N SER A 9 -6.76 8.38 -9.35
CA SER A 9 -6.07 7.16 -8.97
C SER A 9 -5.74 6.29 -10.20
N GLN A 10 -6.67 6.17 -11.15
CA GLN A 10 -6.45 5.41 -12.37
C GLN A 10 -5.38 6.05 -13.27
N SER A 11 -5.38 7.38 -13.41
CA SER A 11 -4.38 8.08 -14.21
C SER A 11 -2.98 8.00 -13.59
N VAL A 12 -2.85 8.08 -12.26
CA VAL A 12 -1.58 7.87 -11.55
C VAL A 12 -1.07 6.45 -11.76
N SER A 13 -1.93 5.44 -11.60
CA SER A 13 -1.54 4.05 -11.84
C SER A 13 -1.06 3.83 -13.28
N LEU A 14 -1.77 4.40 -14.26
CA LEU A 14 -1.39 4.30 -15.67
C LEU A 14 -0.02 4.97 -15.93
N ALA A 15 0.20 6.16 -15.38
CA ALA A 15 1.47 6.88 -15.52
C ALA A 15 2.65 6.08 -14.94
N ILE A 16 2.46 5.45 -13.77
CA ILE A 16 3.47 4.59 -13.15
C ILE A 16 3.76 3.36 -14.02
N ILE A 17 2.72 2.71 -14.56
CA ILE A 17 2.89 1.55 -15.46
C ILE A 17 3.69 1.93 -16.70
N ILE A 18 3.37 3.06 -17.34
CA ILE A 18 4.10 3.53 -18.52
C ILE A 18 5.55 3.81 -18.17
N TRP A 19 5.81 4.51 -17.06
CA TRP A 19 7.17 4.81 -16.61
C TRP A 19 7.98 3.53 -16.34
N VAL A 20 7.37 2.54 -15.68
CA VAL A 20 7.95 1.22 -15.41
C VAL A 20 8.32 0.48 -16.70
N VAL A 21 7.39 0.42 -17.66
CA VAL A 21 7.60 -0.29 -18.94
C VAL A 21 8.66 0.41 -19.79
N MET A 22 8.56 1.73 -19.95
CA MET A 22 9.53 2.51 -20.71
C MET A 22 10.93 2.41 -20.09
N GLY A 23 11.04 2.57 -18.77
CA GLY A 23 12.32 2.43 -18.10
C GLY A 23 12.91 1.02 -18.25
N ALA A 24 12.10 -0.04 -18.24
CA ALA A 24 12.57 -1.42 -18.44
C ALA A 24 13.07 -1.69 -19.87
N ILE A 25 12.50 -1.02 -20.88
CA ILE A 25 12.93 -1.17 -22.29
C ILE A 25 14.22 -0.39 -22.55
N TYR A 26 14.30 0.85 -22.04
CA TYR A 26 15.33 1.80 -22.45
C TYR A 26 16.51 1.91 -21.47
N THR A 27 16.35 1.50 -20.22
CA THR A 27 17.40 1.60 -19.20
C THR A 27 18.10 0.25 -19.03
N ARG A 28 19.34 0.13 -19.51
CA ARG A 28 20.20 -1.06 -19.30
C ARG A 28 21.08 -0.95 -18.05
N ASP A 29 20.57 -0.33 -17.00
CA ASP A 29 21.25 -0.21 -15.71
C ASP A 29 20.74 -1.29 -14.75
N TRP A 30 21.66 -2.06 -14.16
CA TRP A 30 21.32 -3.06 -13.14
C TRP A 30 20.63 -2.46 -11.92
N THR A 31 20.97 -1.21 -11.59
CA THR A 31 20.36 -0.43 -10.50
C THR A 31 18.87 -0.21 -10.79
N TYR A 32 18.51 0.10 -12.04
CA TYR A 32 17.12 0.27 -12.42
C TYR A 32 16.34 -1.04 -12.25
N VAL A 33 16.90 -2.16 -12.70
CA VAL A 33 16.27 -3.49 -12.59
C VAL A 33 16.08 -3.88 -11.12
N SER A 34 17.06 -3.63 -10.25
CA SER A 34 16.94 -3.94 -8.82
C SER A 34 15.87 -3.10 -8.14
N MET A 35 15.82 -1.78 -8.42
CA MET A 35 14.80 -0.89 -7.88
C MET A 35 13.39 -1.34 -8.31
N LEU A 36 13.22 -1.66 -9.59
CA LEU A 36 11.97 -2.13 -10.17
C LEU A 36 11.51 -3.44 -9.49
N ALA A 37 12.39 -4.42 -9.39
CA ALA A 37 12.10 -5.71 -8.75
C ALA A 37 11.71 -5.52 -7.27
N SER A 38 12.41 -4.66 -6.56
CA SER A 38 12.13 -4.39 -5.15
C SER A 38 10.82 -3.65 -4.91
N VAL A 39 10.45 -2.68 -5.76
CA VAL A 39 9.15 -2.01 -5.66
C VAL A 39 8.02 -2.98 -6.00
N MET A 40 8.19 -3.83 -7.02
CA MET A 40 7.20 -4.86 -7.36
C MET A 40 7.02 -5.88 -6.24
N PHE A 41 8.13 -6.40 -5.69
CA PHE A 41 8.11 -7.30 -4.53
C PHE A 41 7.40 -6.65 -3.34
N PHE A 42 7.77 -5.40 -3.03
CA PHE A 42 7.17 -4.66 -1.94
C PHE A 42 5.66 -4.47 -2.12
N GLY A 43 5.23 -4.09 -3.33
CA GLY A 43 3.82 -3.96 -3.69
C GLY A 43 3.06 -5.29 -3.57
N ALA A 44 3.65 -6.39 -4.01
CA ALA A 44 3.08 -7.74 -3.87
C ALA A 44 2.92 -8.15 -2.41
N VAL A 45 3.90 -7.85 -1.55
CA VAL A 45 3.83 -8.15 -0.11
C VAL A 45 2.71 -7.36 0.59
N ILE A 46 2.62 -6.05 0.34
CA ILE A 46 1.56 -5.21 0.91
C ILE A 46 0.19 -5.69 0.40
N GLY A 47 0.04 -5.82 -0.93
CA GLY A 47 -1.20 -6.27 -1.56
C GLY A 47 -1.63 -7.64 -1.06
N GLY A 48 -0.72 -8.61 -1.02
CA GLY A 48 -0.99 -9.96 -0.52
C GLY A 48 -1.37 -9.99 0.95
N THR A 49 -0.67 -9.23 1.80
CA THR A 49 -0.99 -9.19 3.24
C THR A 49 -2.33 -8.51 3.50
N SER A 50 -2.78 -7.60 2.64
CA SER A 50 -4.10 -6.98 2.75
C SER A 50 -5.26 -7.99 2.66
N ALA A 51 -5.05 -9.17 2.10
CA ALA A 51 -6.05 -10.25 2.07
C ALA A 51 -6.49 -10.68 3.48
N ILE A 52 -5.68 -10.41 4.52
CA ILE A 52 -6.04 -10.70 5.92
C ILE A 52 -7.32 -9.95 6.36
N TYR A 53 -7.65 -8.81 5.73
CA TYR A 53 -8.89 -8.10 6.05
C TYR A 53 -10.14 -8.86 5.64
N GLU A 54 -10.06 -9.64 4.55
CA GLU A 54 -11.17 -10.38 3.97
C GLU A 54 -11.26 -11.81 4.53
N TYR A 55 -10.14 -12.53 4.63
CA TYR A 55 -10.15 -13.97 4.89
C TYR A 55 -9.91 -14.37 6.35
N SER A 56 -9.41 -13.47 7.19
CA SER A 56 -9.17 -13.77 8.61
C SER A 56 -10.35 -13.39 9.49
N SER A 57 -10.64 -14.21 10.51
CA SER A 57 -11.61 -13.90 11.59
C SER A 57 -10.99 -13.06 12.72
N TRP A 58 -9.72 -12.68 12.61
CA TRP A 58 -9.01 -12.00 13.70
C TRP A 58 -9.57 -10.59 13.96
N PRO A 59 -9.41 -10.07 15.19
CA PRO A 59 -9.78 -8.69 15.51
C PRO A 59 -9.12 -7.69 14.57
N LEU A 60 -9.80 -6.57 14.31
CA LEU A 60 -9.30 -5.53 13.40
C LEU A 60 -7.90 -5.07 13.78
N LEU A 61 -7.63 -4.87 15.08
CA LEU A 61 -6.32 -4.46 15.57
C LEU A 61 -5.22 -5.46 15.17
N ALA A 62 -5.45 -6.76 15.34
CA ALA A 62 -4.49 -7.80 14.96
C ALA A 62 -4.22 -7.78 13.45
N LYS A 63 -5.27 -7.66 12.63
CA LYS A 63 -5.16 -7.53 11.17
C LYS A 63 -4.30 -6.33 10.77
N VAL A 64 -4.52 -5.18 11.41
CA VAL A 64 -3.76 -3.94 11.18
C VAL A 64 -2.32 -4.09 11.61
N SER A 65 -2.06 -4.64 12.80
CA SER A 65 -0.71 -4.87 13.30
C SER A 65 0.10 -5.77 12.37
N ILE A 66 -0.49 -6.85 11.85
CA ILE A 66 0.19 -7.75 10.91
C ILE A 66 0.46 -7.07 9.59
N HIS A 67 -0.55 -6.41 9.01
CA HIS A 67 -0.39 -5.69 7.76
C HIS A 67 0.70 -4.62 7.87
N PHE A 68 0.71 -3.86 8.97
CA PHE A 68 1.72 -2.85 9.25
C PHE A 68 3.11 -3.47 9.39
N THR A 69 3.27 -4.48 10.26
CA THR A 69 4.57 -5.10 10.54
C THR A 69 5.17 -5.74 9.31
N VAL A 70 4.39 -6.53 8.55
CA VAL A 70 4.88 -7.17 7.32
C VAL A 70 5.27 -6.13 6.28
N SER A 71 4.47 -5.07 6.11
CA SER A 71 4.79 -3.98 5.20
C SER A 71 6.05 -3.23 5.63
N LEU A 72 6.20 -2.91 6.92
CA LEU A 72 7.38 -2.22 7.43
C LEU A 72 8.65 -3.05 7.22
N LEU A 73 8.60 -4.35 7.54
CA LEU A 73 9.75 -5.25 7.36
C LEU A 73 10.14 -5.38 5.88
N ALA A 74 9.16 -5.51 4.99
CA ALA A 74 9.43 -5.55 3.55
C ALA A 74 10.03 -4.24 3.04
N PHE A 75 9.55 -3.09 3.52
CA PHE A 75 10.10 -1.78 3.18
C PHE A 75 11.55 -1.62 3.65
N LEU A 76 11.84 -1.97 4.91
CA LEU A 76 13.18 -1.91 5.47
C LEU A 76 14.14 -2.86 4.75
N LEU A 77 13.69 -4.07 4.42
CA LEU A 77 14.47 -5.05 3.66
C LEU A 77 14.83 -4.50 2.27
N MET A 78 13.85 -4.01 1.51
CA MET A 78 14.09 -3.48 0.16
C MET A 78 14.92 -2.20 0.18
N GLY A 79 14.70 -1.32 1.16
CA GLY A 79 15.49 -0.11 1.35
C GLY A 79 16.95 -0.40 1.70
N SER A 80 17.20 -1.45 2.47
CA SER A 80 18.55 -1.90 2.80
C SER A 80 19.25 -2.51 1.58
N VAL A 81 18.57 -3.37 0.81
CA VAL A 81 19.11 -4.03 -0.38
C VAL A 81 19.44 -3.05 -1.50
N ASN A 82 18.64 -1.99 -1.67
CA ASN A 82 18.84 -0.99 -2.73
C ASN A 82 19.48 0.31 -2.23
N HIS A 83 19.93 0.36 -0.98
CA HIS A 83 20.54 1.55 -0.39
C HIS A 83 19.67 2.83 -0.52
N TRP A 84 18.35 2.71 -0.37
CA TRP A 84 17.43 3.86 -0.46
C TRP A 84 17.69 4.93 0.60
N PHE A 85 18.22 4.52 1.75
CA PHE A 85 18.58 5.38 2.86
C PHE A 85 19.80 4.82 3.59
N PRO A 86 20.62 5.67 4.23
CA PRO A 86 21.72 5.21 5.04
C PRO A 86 21.22 4.45 6.29
N LEU A 87 21.90 3.35 6.63
CA LEU A 87 21.57 2.50 7.78
C LEU A 87 22.15 3.04 9.08
N THR A 88 21.90 4.31 9.38
CA THR A 88 22.26 4.93 10.66
C THR A 88 21.06 4.91 11.60
N GLY A 89 21.30 4.81 12.91
CA GLY A 89 20.21 4.70 13.90
C GLY A 89 19.19 5.84 13.83
N GLN A 90 19.67 7.08 13.65
CA GLN A 90 18.80 8.26 13.53
C GLN A 90 17.92 8.21 12.28
N VAL A 91 18.46 7.78 11.14
CA VAL A 91 17.72 7.68 9.88
C VAL A 91 16.74 6.51 9.90
N LEU A 92 17.12 5.38 10.50
CA LEU A 92 16.18 4.25 10.66
C LEU A 92 14.95 4.63 11.49
N VAL A 93 15.13 5.37 12.59
CA VAL A 93 14.01 5.86 13.39
C VAL A 93 13.11 6.79 12.57
N SER A 94 13.69 7.75 11.82
CA SER A 94 12.88 8.66 11.00
C SER A 94 12.13 7.92 9.90
N VAL A 95 12.77 6.94 9.24
CA VAL A 95 12.15 6.08 8.22
C VAL A 95 10.94 5.33 8.79
N ILE A 96 11.07 4.70 9.96
CA ILE A 96 9.97 3.97 10.61
C ILE A 96 8.82 4.91 10.94
N VAL A 97 9.12 6.11 11.47
CA VAL A 97 8.10 7.11 11.82
C VAL A 97 7.36 7.59 10.58
N TYR A 98 8.07 7.99 9.52
CA TYR A 98 7.42 8.44 8.28
C TYR A 98 6.59 7.33 7.64
N PHE A 99 7.12 6.10 7.62
CA PHE A 99 6.39 4.94 7.12
C PHE A 99 5.08 4.74 7.89
N ALA A 100 5.13 4.77 9.23
CA ALA A 100 3.96 4.64 10.08
C ALA A 100 2.93 5.74 9.81
N LEU A 101 3.35 7.00 9.73
CA LEU A 101 2.45 8.12 9.46
C LEU A 101 1.71 7.95 8.12
N ILE A 102 2.45 7.61 7.05
CA ILE A 102 1.87 7.42 5.72
C ILE A 102 0.94 6.19 5.71
N PHE A 103 1.39 5.06 6.27
CA PHE A 103 0.61 3.84 6.32
C PHE A 103 -0.72 4.05 7.05
N PHE A 104 -0.69 4.66 8.24
CA PHE A 104 -1.91 4.92 9.01
C PHE A 104 -2.81 5.96 8.35
N ALA A 105 -2.25 7.00 7.71
CA ALA A 105 -3.05 7.96 6.96
C ALA A 105 -3.84 7.27 5.83
N ILE A 106 -3.16 6.43 5.03
CA ILE A 106 -3.79 5.65 3.96
C ILE A 106 -4.84 4.69 4.54
N TRP A 107 -4.47 3.93 5.57
CA TRP A 107 -5.37 2.96 6.20
C TRP A 107 -6.63 3.61 6.76
N VAL A 108 -6.52 4.77 7.42
CA VAL A 108 -7.66 5.53 7.95
C VAL A 108 -8.59 5.98 6.82
N CYS A 109 -8.05 6.46 5.70
CA CYS A 109 -8.84 6.80 4.52
C CYS A 109 -9.65 5.59 4.02
N TYR A 110 -9.00 4.42 3.88
CA TYR A 110 -9.67 3.18 3.48
C TYR A 110 -10.70 2.71 4.52
N TYR A 111 -10.40 2.84 5.81
CA TYR A 111 -11.33 2.49 6.89
C TYR A 111 -12.63 3.30 6.78
N PHE A 112 -12.55 4.63 6.64
CA PHE A 112 -13.73 5.47 6.51
C PHE A 112 -14.48 5.20 5.21
N TYR A 113 -13.77 5.00 4.09
CA TYR A 113 -14.37 4.64 2.81
C TYR A 113 -15.18 3.35 2.90
N ASN A 114 -14.57 2.29 3.45
CA ASN A 114 -15.22 0.98 3.59
C ASN A 114 -16.38 1.03 4.60
N ARG A 115 -16.22 1.75 5.72
CA ARG A 115 -17.30 1.95 6.69
C ARG A 115 -18.51 2.66 6.06
N HIS A 116 -18.27 3.67 5.23
CA HIS A 116 -19.33 4.36 4.51
C HIS A 116 -20.01 3.44 3.49
N LYS A 117 -19.24 2.66 2.73
CA LYS A 117 -19.76 1.68 1.76
C LYS A 117 -20.65 0.63 2.42
N ILE A 118 -20.22 0.07 3.56
CA ILE A 118 -21.00 -0.92 4.33
C ILE A 118 -22.32 -0.31 4.83
N LYS A 119 -22.30 0.92 5.36
CA LYS A 119 -23.52 1.62 5.79
C LYS A 119 -24.51 1.82 4.63
N GLN A 120 -24.02 2.18 3.45
CA GLN A 120 -24.86 2.31 2.26
C GLN A 120 -25.52 0.97 1.89
N ILE A 121 -24.74 -0.11 1.82
CA ILE A 121 -25.25 -1.46 1.50
C ILE A 121 -26.33 -1.88 2.51
N ASN A 122 -26.07 -1.74 3.81
CA ASN A 122 -27.04 -2.10 4.85
C ASN A 122 -28.33 -1.28 4.77
N HIS A 123 -28.25 0.00 4.39
CA HIS A 123 -29.43 0.83 4.19
C HIS A 123 -30.29 0.33 3.03
N TYR A 124 -29.67 -0.02 1.88
CA TYR A 124 -30.40 -0.57 0.74
C TYR A 124 -31.02 -1.95 1.04
N LEU A 125 -30.32 -2.80 1.78
CA LEU A 125 -30.83 -4.11 2.18
C LEU A 125 -32.03 -3.99 3.13
N LYS A 126 -32.00 -3.03 4.07
CA LYS A 126 -33.12 -2.79 4.98
C LYS A 126 -34.34 -2.28 4.22
N LYS A 127 -34.16 -1.35 3.27
CA LYS A 127 -35.24 -0.78 2.45
C LYS A 127 -35.91 -1.80 1.50
N LYS A 128 -35.23 -2.90 1.15
CA LYS A 128 -35.78 -3.96 0.29
C LYS A 128 -36.55 -5.04 1.07
N LYS A 129 -36.45 -5.03 2.41
CA LYS A 129 -37.11 -5.99 3.30
C LYS A 129 -38.47 -5.49 3.81
N ASP A 130 -38.71 -4.19 3.70
CA ASP A 130 -39.99 -3.52 3.93
C ASP A 130 -40.77 -3.40 2.60
#